data_AF-A0A537WJ07-F1
#
_entry.id   AF-A0A537WJ07-F1
#
_cell.length_a   1.000
_cell.length_b   1.000
_cell.length_c   1.000
_cell.angle_alpha   90.00
_cell.angle_beta   90.00
_cell.angle_gamma   90.00
#
_symmetry.space_group_name_H-M   'P 1'
#
loop_
_entity.id
_entity.type
_entity.pdbx_description
1 polymer ?
#
loop_
_entity_poly.entity_id
_entity_poly.type
_entity_poly.pdbx_seq_one_letter_code
_entity_poly.pdbx_strand_id
1 'polypeptide(L)'
;MDLAKEVTCRQSYDWTETVWRRETGYGRQDAPRFHVVAVDYGAKRNILRMLAEHGCRVTVVPATATTEDILRHEPDGIFLSNGPGDPAATGEYAVPVLRELIA
;
A
#
# COMPACT_ATOMS: atom_id res chain seq x y z
N MET A 1 0.97 -16.38 -14.33
CA MET A 1 2.36 -16.06 -13.91
C MET A 1 2.27 -14.95 -12.88
N ASP A 2 2.92 -15.11 -11.72
CA ASP A 2 2.87 -14.15 -10.60
C ASP A 2 3.97 -13.10 -10.76
N LEU A 3 3.61 -11.95 -11.35
CA LEU A 3 4.53 -10.84 -11.57
C LEU A 3 4.57 -9.86 -10.39
N ALA A 4 3.61 -9.92 -9.47
CA ALA A 4 3.54 -9.03 -8.31
C ALA A 4 4.73 -9.24 -7.36
N LYS A 5 5.18 -10.49 -7.18
CA LYS A 5 6.38 -10.82 -6.39
C LYS A 5 7.69 -10.24 -6.96
N GLU A 6 7.73 -9.93 -8.25
CA GLU A 6 8.93 -9.35 -8.87
C GLU A 6 9.01 -7.83 -8.68
N VAL A 7 7.86 -7.16 -8.54
CA VAL A 7 7.77 -5.69 -8.50
C VAL A 7 7.41 -5.12 -7.14
N THR A 8 6.98 -5.94 -6.18
CA THR A 8 6.73 -5.55 -4.80
C THR A 8 7.97 -4.94 -4.14
N CYS A 9 7.75 -4.07 -3.14
CA CYS A 9 8.80 -3.62 -2.25
C CYS A 9 9.45 -4.80 -1.50
N ARG A 10 10.76 -4.68 -1.25
CA ARG A 10 11.55 -5.69 -0.52
C ARG A 10 11.49 -5.51 1.00
N GLN A 11 11.25 -4.29 1.46
CA GLN A 11 11.14 -3.90 2.85
C GLN A 11 9.99 -2.92 2.97
N SER A 12 9.26 -2.99 4.09
CA SER A 12 8.21 -2.03 4.38
C SER A 12 8.80 -0.62 4.52
N TYR A 13 8.06 0.38 4.07
CA TYR A 13 8.49 1.78 4.13
C TYR A 13 7.30 2.72 4.30
N ASP A 14 7.55 3.91 4.85
CA ASP A 14 6.54 4.95 4.96
C ASP A 14 6.53 5.85 3.72
N TRP A 15 5.33 6.26 3.32
CA TRP A 15 5.09 7.20 2.24
C TRP A 15 4.37 8.44 2.76
N THR A 16 4.97 9.60 2.52
CA THR A 16 4.42 10.91 2.92
C THR A 16 4.39 11.92 1.78
N GLU A 17 4.92 11.61 0.59
CA GLU A 17 4.92 12.54 -0.55
C GLU A 17 3.51 12.74 -1.09
N THR A 18 3.05 13.98 -1.28
CA THR A 18 1.70 14.27 -1.80
C THR A 18 1.72 14.52 -3.32
N VAL A 19 0.56 14.86 -3.91
CA VAL A 19 0.47 15.05 -5.37
C VAL A 19 1.27 16.26 -5.83
N TRP A 20 1.74 16.21 -7.08
CA TRP A 20 2.47 17.31 -7.69
C TRP A 20 1.53 18.48 -8.00
N ARG A 21 1.99 19.70 -7.69
CA ARG A 21 1.36 20.96 -8.11
C ARG A 21 2.38 21.80 -8.88
N ARG A 22 1.90 22.59 -9.84
CA ARG A 22 2.78 23.35 -10.75
C ARG A 22 3.65 24.37 -10.02
N GLU A 23 3.09 24.98 -8.97
CA GLU A 23 3.72 26.07 -8.23
C GLU A 23 4.70 25.56 -7.15
N THR A 24 4.41 24.41 -6.56
CA THR A 24 5.11 23.92 -5.34
C THR A 24 5.77 22.55 -5.50
N GLY A 25 5.59 21.88 -6.63
CA GLY A 25 6.11 20.54 -6.84
C GLY A 25 5.37 19.48 -6.03
N TYR A 26 6.06 18.40 -5.66
CA TYR A 26 5.53 17.41 -4.72
C TYR A 26 5.55 17.97 -3.30
N GLY A 27 4.44 17.83 -2.58
CA GLY A 27 4.36 18.21 -1.17
C GLY A 27 4.68 17.04 -0.23
N ARG A 28 4.43 17.27 1.06
CA ARG A 28 4.60 16.28 2.13
C ARG A 28 3.41 16.31 3.08
N GLN A 29 2.98 15.13 3.52
CA GLN A 29 1.98 14.94 4.56
C GLN A 29 2.66 14.91 5.93
N ASP A 30 2.47 15.96 6.71
CA ASP A 30 3.12 16.13 8.02
C ASP A 30 2.13 16.05 9.21
N ALA A 31 0.83 16.09 8.96
CA ALA A 31 -0.23 16.03 9.98
C ALA A 31 -1.33 15.03 9.57
N PRO A 32 -1.00 13.72 9.46
CA PRO A 32 -1.95 12.72 9.01
C PRO A 32 -3.09 12.54 10.02
N ARG A 33 -4.30 12.36 9.49
CA ARG A 33 -5.52 12.07 10.25
C ARG A 33 -5.87 10.59 10.30
N PHE A 34 -5.38 9.83 9.32
CA PHE A 34 -5.64 8.41 9.16
C PHE A 34 -4.33 7.68 8.89
N HIS A 35 -4.28 6.40 9.23
CA HIS A 35 -3.21 5.48 8.87
C HIS A 35 -3.71 4.40 7.94
N VAL A 36 -3.14 4.36 6.73
CA VAL A 36 -3.44 3.34 5.73
C VAL A 36 -2.23 2.42 5.57
N VAL A 37 -2.44 1.11 5.67
CA VAL A 37 -1.45 0.12 5.25
C VAL A 37 -1.74 -0.27 3.80
N ALA A 38 -0.77 -0.04 2.91
CA ALA A 38 -0.87 -0.39 1.50
C ALA A 38 -0.07 -1.66 1.20
N VAL A 39 -0.74 -2.74 0.78
CA VAL A 39 -0.07 -3.95 0.32
C VAL A 39 0.40 -3.75 -1.12
N ASP A 40 1.71 -3.83 -1.34
CA ASP A 40 2.36 -3.52 -2.61
C ASP A 40 2.42 -4.73 -3.54
N TYR A 41 1.48 -4.79 -4.47
CA TYR A 41 1.49 -5.73 -5.59
C TYR A 41 2.15 -5.14 -6.86
N GLY A 42 2.80 -3.97 -6.77
CA GLY A 42 3.28 -3.18 -7.91
C GLY A 42 2.64 -1.79 -7.96
N ALA A 43 2.55 -1.14 -6.81
CA ALA A 43 1.81 0.09 -6.60
C ALA A 43 2.35 1.25 -7.46
N LYS A 44 1.44 1.94 -8.15
CA LYS A 44 1.78 3.23 -8.76
C LYS A 44 1.95 4.28 -7.67
N ARG A 45 3.10 4.96 -7.64
CA ARG A 45 3.41 6.05 -6.68
C ARG A 45 2.31 7.10 -6.57
N ASN A 46 1.61 7.41 -7.67
CA ASN A 46 0.57 8.43 -7.64
C ASN A 46 -0.65 8.04 -6.78
N ILE A 47 -0.92 6.75 -6.59
CA ILE A 47 -1.98 6.29 -5.67
C ILE A 47 -1.58 6.63 -4.23
N LEU A 48 -0.33 6.35 -3.86
CA LEU A 48 0.20 6.68 -2.52
C LEU A 48 0.18 8.20 -2.28
N ARG A 49 0.51 8.99 -3.32
CA ARG A 49 0.39 10.46 -3.27
C ARG A 49 -1.03 10.94 -3.04
N MET A 50 -2.01 10.32 -3.71
CA MET A 50 -3.41 10.67 -3.50
C MET A 50 -3.87 10.31 -2.09
N LEU A 51 -3.48 9.16 -1.55
CA LEU A 51 -3.76 8.81 -0.15
C LEU A 51 -3.15 9.84 0.82
N ALA A 52 -1.88 10.21 0.61
CA ALA A 52 -1.20 11.22 1.42
C ALA A 52 -1.87 12.61 1.33
N GLU A 53 -2.32 13.01 0.13
CA GLU A 53 -3.07 14.25 -0.08
C GLU A 53 -4.40 14.28 0.69
N HIS A 54 -5.05 13.12 0.88
CA HIS A 54 -6.30 12.99 1.64
C HIS A 54 -6.08 12.81 3.15
N GLY A 55 -4.87 13.08 3.65
CA GLY A 55 -4.57 13.07 5.07
C GLY A 55 -4.16 11.70 5.62
N CYS A 56 -3.79 10.74 4.77
CA CYS A 56 -3.31 9.44 5.23
C CYS A 56 -1.79 9.45 5.43
N ARG A 57 -1.32 8.94 6.58
CA ARG A 57 0.00 8.30 6.66
C ARG A 57 -0.11 6.97 5.93
N VAL A 58 0.79 6.67 5.02
CA VAL A 58 0.77 5.38 4.30
C VAL A 58 1.99 4.57 4.69
N THR A 59 1.77 3.36 5.22
CA THR A 59 2.84 2.37 5.38
C THR A 59 2.69 1.33 4.28
N VAL A 60 3.69 1.22 3.43
CA VAL A 60 3.70 0.27 2.32
C VAL A 60 4.37 -1.02 2.78
N VAL A 61 3.70 -2.15 2.61
CA VAL A 61 4.20 -3.48 3.00
C VAL A 61 4.31 -4.40 1.77
N PRO A 62 5.21 -5.41 1.79
CA PRO A 62 5.37 -6.32 0.66
C PRO A 62 4.09 -7.10 0.32
N ALA A 63 3.98 -7.56 -0.93
CA ALA A 63 2.92 -8.45 -1.41
C ALA A 63 2.71 -9.70 -0.54
N THR A 64 3.76 -10.17 0.13
CA THR A 64 3.76 -11.37 0.98
C THR A 64 3.58 -11.05 2.47
N ALA A 65 3.23 -9.82 2.84
CA ALA A 65 2.98 -9.45 4.22
C ALA A 65 1.85 -10.30 4.81
N THR A 66 2.05 -10.77 6.04
CA THR A 66 1.02 -11.55 6.75
C THR A 66 -0.04 -10.64 7.37
N THR A 67 -1.18 -11.21 7.74
CA THR A 67 -2.24 -10.53 8.51
C THR A 67 -1.66 -9.86 9.77
N GLU A 68 -0.79 -10.58 10.49
CA GLU A 68 -0.14 -10.08 11.69
C GLU A 68 0.78 -8.88 11.38
N ASP A 69 1.57 -8.95 10.30
CA ASP A 69 2.42 -7.83 9.87
C ASP A 69 1.61 -6.58 9.52
N ILE A 70 0.46 -6.76 8.87
CA ILE A 70 -0.43 -5.66 8.50
C ILE A 70 -1.09 -5.06 9.75
N LEU A 71 -1.64 -5.88 10.64
CA LEU A 71 -2.36 -5.40 11.83
C LEU A 71 -1.44 -4.85 12.92
N ARG A 72 -0.17 -5.27 12.98
CA ARG A 72 0.85 -4.68 13.87
C ARG A 72 1.05 -3.18 13.67
N HIS A 73 0.66 -2.65 12.51
CA HIS A 73 0.72 -1.23 12.21
C HIS A 73 -0.48 -0.44 12.74
N GLU A 74 -1.50 -1.09 13.31
CA GLU A 74 -2.74 -0.46 13.80
C GLU A 74 -3.43 0.44 12.75
N PRO A 75 -3.70 -0.06 11.52
CA PRO A 75 -4.26 0.77 10.46
C PRO A 75 -5.72 1.16 10.70
N ASP A 76 -6.07 2.39 10.33
CA ASP A 76 -7.47 2.83 10.14
C ASP A 76 -8.09 2.26 8.85
N GLY A 77 -7.24 1.87 7.89
CA GLY A 77 -7.68 1.27 6.64
C GLY A 77 -6.58 0.48 5.94
N ILE A 78 -6.97 -0.50 5.13
CA ILE A 78 -6.07 -1.34 4.37
C ILE A 78 -6.34 -1.10 2.88
N PHE A 79 -5.28 -0.84 2.12
CA PHE A 79 -5.34 -0.62 0.68
C PHE A 79 -4.61 -1.72 -0.07
N LEU A 80 -5.25 -2.28 -1.10
CA LEU A 80 -4.66 -3.28 -1.97
C LEU A 80 -4.26 -2.61 -3.28
N SER A 81 -2.96 -2.57 -3.58
CA SER A 81 -2.49 -1.85 -4.76
C SER A 81 -2.83 -2.57 -6.06
N ASN A 82 -2.69 -1.83 -7.15
CA ASN A 82 -2.58 -2.45 -8.46
C ASN A 82 -1.33 -3.33 -8.54
N GLY A 83 -1.30 -4.24 -9.51
CA GLY A 83 -0.14 -5.06 -9.82
C GLY A 83 -0.17 -5.59 -11.26
N PRO A 84 0.98 -6.03 -11.80
CA PRO A 84 1.06 -6.67 -13.12
C PRO A 84 0.66 -8.14 -13.06
N GLY A 85 0.37 -8.73 -14.23
CA GLY A 85 0.13 -10.16 -14.36
C GLY A 85 -1.30 -10.57 -14.01
N ASP A 86 -1.47 -11.85 -13.67
CA ASP A 86 -2.77 -12.47 -13.40
C ASP A 86 -3.09 -12.43 -11.89
N PRO A 87 -4.18 -11.75 -11.47
CA PRO A 87 -4.60 -11.71 -10.07
C PRO A 87 -4.87 -13.08 -9.45
N ALA A 88 -5.22 -14.10 -10.25
CA ALA A 88 -5.42 -15.45 -9.72
C ALA A 88 -4.12 -16.03 -9.12
N ALA A 89 -2.98 -15.74 -9.73
CA ALA A 89 -1.67 -16.19 -9.25
C ALA A 89 -1.24 -15.41 -7.99
N THR A 90 -1.50 -14.10 -7.94
CA THR A 90 -1.33 -13.28 -6.72
C THR A 90 -2.28 -13.75 -5.61
N GLY A 91 -3.46 -14.22 -5.98
CA GLY A 91 -4.49 -14.69 -5.07
C GLY A 91 -4.08 -15.90 -4.22
N GLU A 92 -3.13 -16.72 -4.68
CA GLU A 92 -2.65 -17.91 -3.94
C GLU A 92 -2.15 -17.57 -2.53
N TYR A 93 -1.57 -16.37 -2.35
CA TYR A 93 -1.07 -15.90 -1.06
C TYR A 93 -1.83 -14.68 -0.53
N ALA A 94 -2.38 -13.84 -1.41
CA ALA A 94 -3.14 -12.67 -0.97
C ALA A 94 -4.52 -13.04 -0.40
N VAL A 95 -5.26 -13.96 -1.04
CA VAL A 95 -6.65 -14.26 -0.65
C VAL A 95 -6.76 -14.82 0.78
N PRO A 96 -5.90 -15.74 1.25
CA PRO A 96 -5.92 -16.18 2.64
C PRO A 96 -5.79 -15.03 3.65
N VAL A 97 -4.81 -14.14 3.44
CA VAL A 97 -4.59 -12.95 4.28
C VAL A 97 -5.82 -12.03 4.27
N LEU A 98 -6.38 -11.75 3.08
CA LEU A 98 -7.56 -10.89 2.96
C LEU A 98 -8.80 -11.46 3.65
N ARG A 99 -8.98 -12.79 3.62
CA ARG A 99 -10.08 -13.44 4.33
C ARG A 99 -9.95 -13.26 5.84
N GLU A 100 -8.74 -13.35 6.38
CA GLU A 100 -8.50 -13.11 7.81
C GLU A 100 -8.74 -11.65 8.21
N LEU A 101 -8.45 -10.69 7.33
CA LEU A 101 -8.65 -9.26 7.58
C LEU A 101 -10.12 -8.80 7.54
N ILE A 102 -11.00 -9.55 6.87
CA ILE A 102 -12.42 -9.20 6.69
C ILE A 102 -13.34 -9.97 7.67
N ALA A 103 -12.80 -10.98 8.36
CA ALA A 103 -13.55 -11.89 9.24
C ALA A 103 -13.95 -11.26 10.59
#